data_AF-A0A2K8T217-F1
#
_entry.id   AF-A0A2K8T217-F1
#
_cell.length_a   1.000
_cell.length_b   1.000
_cell.length_c   1.000
_cell.angle_alpha   90.00
_cell.angle_beta   90.00
_cell.angle_gamma   90.00
#
_symmetry.space_group_name_H-M   'P 1'
#
loop_
_entity.id
_entity.type
_entity.pdbx_description
1 polymer ?
#
loop_
_entity_poly.entity_id
_entity_poly.type
_entity_poly.pdbx_seq_one_letter_code
_entity_poly.pdbx_strand_id
1 'polypeptide(L)'
;MMTNTLVKIESHPQSAKRLIGINYEQFITLVALAEQRHKQKQIEIEKNKVRIIASGGGRKPKMSLREGVCLCLIYLRQKPTFDILGLFFDISKTKANDAFNYWVKVLTRISHK
;
A
#
# COMPACT_ATOMS: atom_id res chain seq x y z
N MET A 1 -15.80 15.64 2.81
CA MET A 1 -15.13 14.35 3.02
C MET A 1 -14.86 13.73 1.65
N MET A 2 -13.62 13.79 1.16
CA MET A 2 -13.29 13.25 -0.16
C MET A 2 -13.30 11.72 -0.10
N THR A 3 -14.08 11.09 -0.98
CA THR A 3 -14.25 9.65 -1.07
C THR A 3 -12.92 9.01 -1.43
N ASN A 4 -12.32 8.31 -0.46
CA ASN A 4 -11.09 7.55 -0.61
C ASN A 4 -11.22 6.63 -1.83
N THR A 5 -10.22 6.60 -2.72
CA THR A 5 -10.23 5.78 -3.94
C THR A 5 -10.51 4.30 -3.63
N LEU A 6 -10.12 3.82 -2.44
CA LEU A 6 -10.51 2.51 -1.93
C LEU A 6 -12.01 2.31 -1.78
N VAL A 7 -12.73 3.27 -1.20
CA VAL A 7 -14.18 3.19 -0.98
C VAL A 7 -14.90 3.02 -2.33
N LYS A 8 -14.42 3.70 -3.38
CA LYS A 8 -14.99 3.53 -4.73
C LYS A 8 -14.74 2.14 -5.32
N ILE A 9 -13.58 1.53 -5.03
CA ILE A 9 -13.25 0.16 -5.45
C ILE A 9 -14.10 -0.85 -4.68
N GLU A 10 -14.26 -0.65 -3.36
CA GLU A 10 -15.07 -1.51 -2.49
C GLU A 10 -16.56 -1.44 -2.86
N SER A 11 -17.08 -0.26 -3.22
CA SER A 11 -18.48 -0.10 -3.65
C SER A 11 -18.77 -0.59 -5.08
N HIS A 12 -17.75 -0.71 -5.94
CA HIS A 12 -17.93 -1.11 -7.36
C HIS A 12 -16.90 -2.17 -7.80
N PRO A 13 -17.07 -3.44 -7.40
CA PRO A 13 -16.12 -4.51 -7.70
C PRO A 13 -15.92 -4.76 -9.21
N GLN A 14 -16.90 -4.45 -10.06
CA GLN A 14 -16.76 -4.52 -11.53
C GLN A 14 -15.77 -3.47 -12.08
N SER A 15 -15.68 -2.31 -11.44
CA SER A 15 -14.74 -1.25 -11.84
C SER A 15 -13.31 -1.52 -11.36
N ALA A 16 -13.15 -2.35 -10.32
CA ALA A 16 -11.85 -2.73 -9.77
C ALA A 16 -10.94 -3.34 -10.85
N LYS A 17 -11.46 -4.30 -11.65
CA LYS A 17 -10.68 -4.93 -12.71
C LYS A 17 -10.15 -3.92 -13.75
N ARG A 18 -10.92 -2.88 -14.06
CA ARG A 18 -10.51 -1.82 -14.99
C ARG A 18 -9.46 -0.88 -14.38
N LEU A 19 -9.61 -0.57 -13.09
CA LEU A 19 -8.76 0.38 -12.38
C LEU A 19 -7.41 -0.21 -11.93
N ILE A 20 -7.43 -1.38 -11.29
CA ILE A 20 -6.26 -2.05 -10.69
C ILE A 20 -5.78 -3.27 -11.47
N GLY A 21 -6.53 -3.73 -12.48
CA GLY A 21 -6.13 -4.86 -13.34
C GLY A 21 -6.42 -6.24 -12.75
N ILE A 22 -6.91 -6.33 -11.51
CA ILE A 22 -7.26 -7.59 -10.81
C ILE A 22 -8.68 -7.51 -10.24
N ASN A 23 -9.29 -8.68 -10.03
CA ASN A 23 -10.61 -8.75 -9.39
C ASN A 23 -10.51 -8.37 -7.91
N TYR A 24 -11.63 -7.92 -7.33
CA TYR A 24 -11.70 -7.52 -5.93
C TYR A 24 -11.31 -8.65 -4.96
N GLU A 25 -11.73 -9.89 -5.23
CA GLU A 25 -11.33 -11.08 -4.46
C GLU A 25 -9.79 -11.26 -4.45
N GLN A 26 -9.16 -11.15 -5.62
CA GLN A 26 -7.70 -11.23 -5.75
C GLN A 26 -7.01 -10.09 -5.02
N PHE A 27 -7.61 -8.90 -5.03
CA PHE A 27 -7.12 -7.75 -4.27
C PHE A 27 -7.17 -8.01 -2.76
N ILE A 28 -8.26 -8.54 -2.22
CA ILE A 28 -8.37 -8.90 -0.79
C ILE A 28 -7.29 -9.93 -0.43
N THR A 29 -7.14 -11.00 -1.22
CA THR A 29 -6.11 -12.01 -0.98
C THR A 29 -4.71 -11.39 -0.99
N LEU A 30 -4.42 -10.51 -1.95
CA LEU A 30 -3.13 -9.83 -2.04
C LEU A 30 -2.88 -8.91 -0.84
N VAL A 31 -3.90 -8.18 -0.39
CA VAL A 31 -3.82 -7.33 0.81
C VAL A 31 -3.51 -8.18 2.04
N ALA A 32 -4.16 -9.32 2.22
CA ALA A 32 -3.90 -10.21 3.36
C ALA A 32 -2.46 -10.76 3.33
N LEU A 33 -1.96 -11.18 2.16
CA LEU A 33 -0.57 -11.62 2.00
C LEU A 33 0.41 -10.47 2.26
N ALA A 34 0.12 -9.28 1.75
CA ALA A 34 0.91 -8.08 1.96
C ALA A 34 0.95 -7.68 3.45
N GLU A 35 -0.17 -7.84 4.17
CA GLU A 35 -0.26 -7.59 5.61
C GLU A 35 0.65 -8.54 6.39
N GLN A 36 0.58 -9.84 6.10
CA GLN A 36 1.40 -10.85 6.77
C GLN A 36 2.90 -10.58 6.55
N ARG A 37 3.29 -10.23 5.32
CA ARG A 37 4.69 -9.87 5.01
C ARG A 37 5.11 -8.55 5.63
N HIS A 38 4.22 -7.55 5.65
CA HIS A 38 4.49 -6.29 6.32
C HIS A 38 4.77 -6.52 7.82
N LYS A 39 3.97 -7.35 8.49
CA LYS A 39 4.19 -7.75 9.89
C LYS A 39 5.52 -8.48 10.07
N GLN A 40 5.86 -9.45 9.21
CA GLN A 40 7.16 -10.13 9.25
C GLN A 40 8.34 -9.16 9.11
N LYS A 41 8.27 -8.25 8.13
CA LYS A 41 9.30 -7.24 7.92
C LYS A 41 9.42 -6.28 9.10
N GLN A 42 8.30 -5.90 9.74
CA GLN A 42 8.34 -5.11 10.97
C GLN A 42 9.03 -5.87 12.10
N ILE A 43 8.72 -7.16 12.29
CA ILE A 43 9.37 -8.02 13.29
C ILE A 43 10.87 -8.14 13.02
N GLU A 44 11.29 -8.33 11.76
CA GLU A 44 12.72 -8.37 11.38
C GLU A 44 13.43 -7.04 11.68
N ILE A 45 12.79 -5.92 11.35
CA ILE A 45 13.30 -4.58 11.67
C ILE A 45 13.39 -4.38 13.18
N GLU A 46 12.40 -4.85 13.94
CA GLU A 46 12.42 -4.77 15.41
C GLU A 46 13.50 -5.66 16.03
N LYS A 47 13.71 -6.87 15.50
CA LYS A 47 14.78 -7.78 15.95
C LYS A 47 16.17 -7.22 15.68
N ASN A 48 16.35 -6.52 14.57
CA ASN A 48 17.63 -5.92 14.18
C ASN A 48 17.85 -4.51 14.72
N LYS A 49 16.87 -3.90 15.41
CA LYS A 49 17.01 -2.56 15.99
C LYS A 49 17.63 -2.64 17.39
N VAL A 50 18.81 -2.04 17.53
CA VAL A 50 19.35 -1.67 18.86
C VAL A 50 18.51 -0.50 19.40
N ARG A 51 17.68 -0.74 20.42
CA ARG A 51 16.75 0.27 20.96
C ARG A 51 17.46 1.17 21.99
N ILE A 52 17.37 2.49 21.80
CA ILE A 52 17.72 3.50 22.81
C ILE A 52 16.45 4.02 23.53
N ILE A 53 15.25 3.87 22.93
CA ILE A 53 13.97 4.41 23.43
C ILE A 53 12.88 3.33 23.40
N ALA A 54 11.88 3.44 24.28
CA ALA A 54 10.73 2.53 24.35
C ALA A 54 9.93 2.49 23.03
N SER A 55 9.36 1.32 22.73
CA SER A 55 8.48 1.12 21.57
C SER A 55 7.26 2.02 21.66
N GLY A 56 7.05 2.88 20.65
CA GLY A 56 5.83 3.70 20.53
C GLY A 56 6.06 5.18 20.19
N GLY A 57 7.28 5.69 20.28
CA GLY A 57 7.59 7.11 19.97
C GLY A 57 7.56 7.49 18.49
N GLY A 58 7.31 6.54 17.59
CA GLY A 58 7.28 6.77 16.15
C GLY A 58 5.96 7.36 15.67
N ARG A 59 6.02 8.27 14.68
CA ARG A 59 4.83 8.80 14.01
C ARG A 59 4.05 7.65 13.36
N LYS A 60 2.77 7.49 13.72
CA LYS A 60 1.87 6.53 13.04
C LYS A 60 1.89 6.80 11.53
N PRO A 61 2.04 5.77 10.67
CA PRO A 61 2.03 5.96 9.23
C PRO A 61 0.70 6.58 8.82
N LYS A 62 0.75 7.65 8.01
CA LYS A 62 -0.45 8.36 7.52
C LYS A 62 -1.30 7.53 6.56
N MET A 63 -0.76 6.43 6.04
CA MET A 63 -1.39 5.59 5.02
C MET A 63 -1.63 4.19 5.58
N SER A 64 -2.85 3.69 5.39
CA SER A 64 -3.20 2.32 5.72
C SER A 64 -2.55 1.33 4.76
N LEU A 65 -2.43 0.08 5.21
CA LEU A 65 -1.84 -1.01 4.43
C LEU A 65 -2.57 -1.21 3.09
N ARG A 66 -3.91 -1.15 3.12
CA ARG A 66 -4.78 -1.28 1.96
C ARG A 66 -4.54 -0.17 0.94
N GLU A 67 -4.45 1.07 1.39
CA GLU A 67 -4.20 2.23 0.51
C GLU A 67 -2.85 2.09 -0.19
N GLY A 68 -1.84 1.63 0.54
CA GLY A 68 -0.51 1.40 -0.01
C GLY A 68 -0.45 0.34 -1.10
N VAL A 69 -1.10 -0.81 -0.89
CA VAL A 69 -1.22 -1.85 -1.92
C VAL A 69 -2.01 -1.34 -3.12
N CYS A 70 -3.12 -0.64 -2.88
CA CYS A 70 -3.94 -0.07 -3.96
C CYS A 70 -3.17 0.96 -4.79
N LEU A 71 -2.45 1.89 -4.15
CA LEU A 71 -1.59 2.87 -4.82
C LEU A 71 -0.59 2.18 -5.74
N CYS A 72 0.03 1.10 -5.27
CA CYS A 72 0.98 0.33 -6.05
C CYS A 72 0.34 -0.31 -7.29
N LEU A 73 -0.84 -0.92 -7.15
CA LEU A 73 -1.55 -1.53 -8.27
C LEU A 73 -2.01 -0.51 -9.31
N ILE A 74 -2.54 0.64 -8.87
CA ILE A 74 -2.91 1.74 -9.76
C ILE A 74 -1.68 2.22 -10.54
N TYR A 75 -0.53 2.35 -9.87
CA TYR A 75 0.71 2.74 -10.54
C TYR A 75 1.16 1.71 -11.59
N LEU A 76 1.19 0.43 -11.23
CA LEU A 76 1.61 -0.63 -12.14
C LEU A 76 0.69 -0.73 -13.36
N ARG A 77 -0.62 -0.49 -13.18
CA ARG A 77 -1.62 -0.60 -14.25
C ARG A 77 -1.66 0.61 -15.18
N GLN A 78 -1.67 1.82 -14.62
CA GLN A 78 -1.96 3.05 -15.38
C GLN A 78 -0.75 3.96 -15.54
N LYS A 79 0.34 3.70 -14.79
CA LYS A 79 1.54 4.55 -14.72
C LYS A 79 1.25 6.05 -14.61
N PRO A 80 0.33 6.50 -13.73
CA PRO A 80 0.11 7.92 -13.49
C PRO A 80 1.34 8.55 -12.81
N THR A 81 1.44 9.87 -12.86
CA THR A 81 2.47 10.61 -12.13
C THR A 81 2.25 10.51 -10.61
N PHE A 82 3.32 10.64 -9.83
CA PHE A 82 3.21 10.66 -8.37
C PHE A 82 2.40 11.84 -7.82
N ASP A 83 2.29 12.93 -8.59
CA ASP A 83 1.42 14.06 -8.26
C ASP A 83 -0.06 13.64 -8.31
N ILE A 84 -0.47 12.92 -9.37
CA ILE A 84 -1.84 12.39 -9.52
C ILE A 84 -2.12 11.34 -8.42
N LEU A 85 -1.16 10.47 -8.11
CA LEU A 85 -1.31 9.54 -6.98
C LEU A 85 -1.43 10.28 -5.65
N GLY A 86 -0.68 11.36 -5.47
CA GLY A 86 -0.81 12.22 -4.30
C GLY A 86 -2.24 12.75 -4.14
N LEU A 87 -2.85 13.21 -5.24
CA LEU A 87 -4.24 13.66 -5.25
C LEU A 87 -5.24 12.53 -4.92
N PHE A 88 -5.06 11.32 -5.47
CA PHE A 88 -5.98 10.20 -5.23
C PHE A 88 -5.98 9.66 -3.80
N PHE A 89 -4.88 9.86 -3.08
CA PHE A 89 -4.68 9.33 -1.73
C PHE A 89 -4.51 10.43 -0.67
N ASP A 90 -4.71 11.69 -1.03
CA ASP A 90 -4.52 12.87 -0.16
C ASP A 90 -3.16 12.89 0.55
N ILE A 91 -2.10 12.62 -0.23
CA ILE A 91 -0.72 12.61 0.24
C ILE A 91 0.17 13.46 -0.68
N SER A 92 1.31 13.91 -0.17
CA SER A 92 2.28 14.61 -1.02
C SER A 92 2.91 13.64 -2.04
N LYS A 93 3.35 14.18 -3.18
CA LYS A 93 4.12 13.47 -4.21
C LYS A 93 5.23 12.59 -3.61
N THR A 94 6.02 13.15 -2.70
CA THR A 94 7.13 12.45 -2.03
C THR A 94 6.62 11.24 -1.26
N LYS A 95 5.51 11.38 -0.51
CA LYS A 95 4.91 10.26 0.23
C LYS A 95 4.33 9.21 -0.70
N ALA A 96 3.73 9.59 -1.82
CA ALA A 96 3.25 8.66 -2.82
C ALA A 96 4.41 7.84 -3.42
N ASN A 97 5.52 8.50 -3.72
CA ASN A 97 6.74 7.84 -4.19
C ASN A 97 7.33 6.89 -3.12
N ASP A 98 7.44 7.32 -1.87
CA ASP A 98 7.96 6.48 -0.78
C ASP A 98 7.07 5.27 -0.52
N ALA A 99 5.75 5.46 -0.52
CA ALA A 99 4.77 4.39 -0.39
C ALA A 99 4.90 3.40 -1.56
N PHE A 100 4.95 3.87 -2.80
CA PHE A 100 5.13 3.02 -3.97
C PHE A 100 6.39 2.17 -3.86
N ASN A 101 7.55 2.79 -3.62
CA ASN A 101 8.83 2.09 -3.50
C ASN A 101 8.84 1.06 -2.36
N TYR A 102 8.15 1.36 -1.25
CA TYR A 102 7.99 0.42 -0.15
C TYR A 102 7.14 -0.79 -0.56
N TRP A 103 5.96 -0.55 -1.12
CA TRP A 103 4.99 -1.60 -1.44
C TRP A 103 5.42 -2.48 -2.60
N VAL A 104 6.06 -1.92 -3.64
CA VAL A 104 6.66 -2.72 -4.72
C VAL A 104 7.64 -3.74 -4.13
N LYS A 105 8.55 -3.31 -3.25
CA LYS A 105 9.53 -4.23 -2.63
C LYS A 105 8.86 -5.34 -1.80
N VAL A 106 7.73 -5.04 -1.15
CA VAL A 106 6.97 -6.05 -0.40
C VAL A 106 6.28 -7.02 -1.36
N LEU A 107 5.62 -6.52 -2.41
CA LEU A 107 4.86 -7.33 -3.38
C LEU A 107 5.77 -8.19 -4.26
N THR A 108 6.92 -7.67 -4.73
CA THR A 108 7.88 -8.45 -5.52
C THR A 108 8.38 -9.68 -4.75
N ARG A 109 8.58 -9.57 -3.43
CA ARG A 109 8.99 -10.71 -2.58
C ARG A 109 7.87 -11.73 -2.32
N ILE A 110 6.62 -11.39 -2.61
CA ILE A 110 5.51 -12.33 -2.58
C ILE A 110 5.48 -13.13 -3.88
N SER A 111 5.75 -12.49 -5.02
CA SER A 111 5.72 -13.14 -6.33
C SER A 111 6.89 -14.12 -6.62
N HIS A 112 7.98 -14.04 -5.86
CA HIS A 112 9.15 -14.93 -5.99
C HIS A 112 9.10 -16.16 -5.06
N LYS A 113 7.94 -16.49 -4.50
CA LYS A 113 7.73 -17.69 -3.68
C LYS A 113 6.81 -18.65 -4.41
#